data_AF-A0A1G7UJK3-F1
#
_entry.id   AF-A0A1G7UJK3-F1
#
_cell.length_a   1.000
_cell.length_b   1.000
_cell.length_c   1.000
_cell.angle_alpha   90.00
_cell.angle_beta   90.00
_cell.angle_gamma   90.00
#
_symmetry.space_group_name_H-M   'P 1'
#
loop_
_entity.id
_entity.type
_entity.pdbx_description
1 polymer ?
#
loop_
_entity_poly.entity_id
_entity_poly.type
_entity_poly.pdbx_seq_one_letter_code
_entity_poly.pdbx_strand_id
1 'polypeptide(L)'
;MKLKHKWINLIIFITALVIINILGQYVFYRFDFTADKRFTLSDKTKTLLQQNEKPVIITVFLAGELPPAFKRLQAAVSDILSDYKAYAQKEVKVVFVDPLAGLNQADQDTVINNLYERGIEATNLSVKTESGLTQKLVFPMAMVESEGKEFPIKLFQNLDTRGNYEDNINRAIENLEYIFTSGLKKVISGDNPRIGFSESNGELSDLQLADAIHTLSNSYLVGRIDLNSIDKAGLDKLKMLIIAKPKKPFTEAEKYKINYFVMNGGRVLWSIDQVNAELDSLRGRSGQMAINSNLNLDDMLFMYGARVNYDIIADPANSAEIPVSTGVVGGQNQMQLVPWIYYPILLPDTAVSVVKKLDGVKSEFPSTVDTIGVKSVKKSYILGTSPYNKVYNVPKLFSLQMVGEQLDPRSFQSKPQHVGLMLEGNFLSVFAGRPLPATITQAYTLANISKPAKMIVIGDGDIFKNQVSEQNGTPFPLGFDRYSQRTFGNKALLLNIVDYFTDNDNLIALRNKEVKIRLLDKAKIKLEKIKWQFINVVAPLLLLIFFAIFQHYYRKYKYAK
;
A
#
# COMPACT_ATOMS: atom_id res chain seq x y z
N MET A 1 65.93 -0.01 30.64
CA MET A 1 65.10 1.16 30.26
C MET A 1 63.94 0.84 29.30
N LYS A 2 63.99 -0.18 28.42
CA LYS A 2 62.91 -0.54 27.47
C LYS A 2 61.59 -1.09 28.07
N LEU A 3 61.59 -1.60 29.31
CA LEU A 3 60.38 -2.13 29.97
C LEU A 3 59.43 -1.04 30.47
N LYS A 4 59.94 0.10 30.97
CA LYS A 4 59.11 1.21 31.48
C LYS A 4 58.24 1.85 30.39
N HIS A 5 58.72 1.94 29.15
CA HIS A 5 57.94 2.48 28.02
C HIS A 5 56.75 1.58 27.60
N LYS A 6 56.86 0.26 27.78
CA LYS A 6 55.76 -0.66 27.42
C LYS A 6 54.54 -0.49 28.32
N TRP A 7 54.75 -0.27 29.62
CA TRP A 7 53.67 -0.04 30.58
C TRP A 7 53.00 1.32 30.38
N ILE A 8 53.77 2.35 30.04
CA ILE A 8 53.23 3.69 29.73
C ILE A 8 52.35 3.62 28.47
N ASN A 9 52.81 2.96 27.40
CA ASN A 9 52.02 2.79 26.18
C ASN A 9 50.74 1.96 26.42
N LEU A 10 50.80 0.95 27.30
CA LEU A 10 49.63 0.15 27.68
C LEU A 10 48.59 0.99 28.44
N ILE A 11 49.04 1.81 29.39
CA ILE A 11 48.16 2.71 30.17
C ILE A 11 47.52 3.75 29.25
N ILE A 12 48.28 4.35 28.33
CA ILE A 12 47.76 5.30 27.33
C ILE A 12 46.71 4.62 26.45
N PHE A 13 46.98 3.39 25.99
CA PHE A 13 46.05 2.63 25.15
C PHE A 13 44.74 2.29 25.89
N ILE A 14 44.83 1.83 27.14
CA ILE A 14 43.64 1.55 27.97
C ILE A 14 42.86 2.83 28.24
N THR A 15 43.55 3.93 28.56
CA THR A 15 42.91 5.23 28.81
C THR A 15 42.23 5.76 27.55
N ALA A 16 42.86 5.64 26.39
CA ALA A 16 42.25 5.99 25.11
C ALA A 16 41.03 5.12 24.82
N LEU A 17 41.07 3.81 25.10
CA LEU A 17 39.90 2.93 24.96
C LEU A 17 38.75 3.35 25.89
N VAL A 18 39.04 3.71 27.13
CA VAL A 18 38.03 4.20 28.09
C VAL A 18 37.44 5.53 27.61
N ILE A 19 38.26 6.47 27.15
CA ILE A 19 37.79 7.76 26.62
C ILE A 19 36.95 7.54 25.35
N ILE A 20 37.38 6.67 24.43
CA ILE A 20 36.61 6.31 23.23
C ILE A 20 35.29 5.64 23.62
N ASN A 21 35.28 4.80 24.64
CA ASN A 21 34.06 4.17 25.13
C ASN A 21 33.08 5.20 25.71
N ILE A 22 33.58 6.13 26.52
CA ILE A 22 32.79 7.23 27.10
C ILE A 22 32.29 8.17 26.00
N LEU A 23 33.14 8.62 25.08
CA LEU A 23 32.74 9.45 23.94
C LEU A 23 31.74 8.72 23.04
N GLY A 24 31.88 7.41 22.87
CA GLY A 24 30.93 6.57 22.15
C GLY A 24 29.55 6.48 22.79
N GLN A 25 29.40 6.80 24.09
CA GLN A 25 28.11 6.91 24.76
C GLN A 25 27.40 8.23 24.45
N TYR A 26 28.15 9.31 24.15
CA TYR A 26 27.59 10.64 23.86
C TYR A 26 27.45 10.92 22.37
N VAL A 27 28.28 10.31 21.52
CA VAL A 27 28.27 10.47 20.06
C VAL A 27 27.92 9.13 19.42
N PHE A 28 26.62 8.86 19.29
CA PHE A 28 26.14 7.68 18.57
C PHE A 28 26.18 7.96 17.06
N TYR A 29 27.10 7.31 16.35
CA TYR A 29 27.12 7.31 14.89
C TYR A 29 27.15 5.87 14.38
N ARG A 30 26.04 5.42 13.78
CA ARG A 30 25.92 4.08 13.20
C ARG A 30 26.29 4.14 11.73
N PHE A 31 27.43 3.55 11.38
CA PHE A 31 27.80 3.36 9.98
C PHE A 31 27.00 2.21 9.38
N ASP A 32 26.11 2.54 8.44
CA ASP A 32 25.39 1.56 7.66
C ASP A 32 26.16 1.23 6.38
N PHE A 33 26.83 0.06 6.40
CA PHE A 33 27.59 -0.45 5.25
C PHE A 33 26.72 -1.23 4.25
N THR A 34 25.39 -1.27 4.45
CA THR A 34 24.51 -1.94 3.50
C THR A 34 24.35 -1.11 2.22
N ALA A 35 24.32 -1.78 1.08
CA ALA A 35 24.23 -1.12 -0.22
C ALA A 35 22.94 -0.30 -0.40
N ASP A 36 21.88 -0.67 0.31
CA ASP A 36 20.56 -0.04 0.32
C ASP A 36 20.36 0.92 1.50
N LYS A 37 21.37 1.13 2.36
CA LYS A 37 21.28 1.89 3.61
C LYS A 37 20.05 1.51 4.44
N ARG A 38 19.68 0.22 4.45
CA ARG A 38 18.41 -0.25 5.03
C ARG A 38 18.28 0.00 6.52
N PHE A 39 19.40 0.17 7.23
CA PHE A 39 19.46 0.48 8.66
C PHE A 39 19.68 1.98 8.93
N THR A 40 19.40 2.84 7.95
CA THR A 40 19.44 4.30 8.09
C THR A 40 18.04 4.87 7.92
N LEU A 41 17.54 5.56 8.95
CA LEU A 41 16.29 6.32 8.89
C LEU A 41 16.40 7.45 7.85
N SER A 42 15.30 7.71 7.17
CA SER A 42 15.17 8.85 6.26
C SER A 42 15.24 10.18 7.01
N ASP A 43 15.55 11.25 6.29
CA ASP A 43 15.59 12.59 6.85
C ASP A 43 14.21 13.05 7.36
N LYS A 44 13.12 12.56 6.76
CA LYS A 44 11.75 12.85 7.21
C LYS A 44 11.46 12.24 8.57
N THR A 45 11.81 10.98 8.75
CA THR A 45 11.66 10.27 10.02
C THR A 45 12.51 10.92 11.11
N LYS A 46 13.78 11.26 10.81
CA LYS A 46 14.66 11.97 11.74
C LYS A 46 14.09 13.33 12.14
N THR A 47 13.61 14.10 11.17
CA THR A 47 13.01 15.42 11.44
C THR A 47 11.79 15.30 12.34
N LEU A 48 10.90 14.32 12.08
CA LEU A 48 9.73 14.07 12.93
C LEU A 48 10.14 13.70 14.37
N LEU A 49 11.12 12.81 14.52
CA LEU A 49 11.61 12.35 15.83
C LEU A 49 12.31 13.45 16.62
N GLN A 50 13.00 14.37 15.94
CA GLN A 50 13.66 15.52 16.56
C GLN A 50 12.64 16.60 16.94
N GLN A 51 11.67 16.89 16.08
CA GLN A 51 10.62 17.90 16.36
C GLN A 51 9.59 17.41 17.39
N ASN A 52 9.55 16.12 17.68
CA ASN A 52 8.62 15.57 18.67
C ASN A 52 9.01 15.99 20.09
N GLU A 53 8.14 16.79 20.72
CA GLU A 53 8.32 17.28 22.09
C GLU A 53 7.65 16.40 23.16
N LYS A 54 6.96 15.31 22.76
CA LYS A 54 6.15 14.46 23.63
C LYS A 54 6.76 13.08 23.84
N PRO A 55 6.66 12.47 25.03
CA PRO A 55 7.09 11.09 25.23
C PRO A 55 6.19 10.12 24.45
N VAL A 56 6.76 9.03 23.97
CA VAL A 56 6.07 8.04 23.14
C VAL A 56 6.31 6.64 23.69
N ILE A 57 5.25 5.84 23.80
CA ILE A 57 5.31 4.43 24.15
C ILE A 57 4.90 3.61 22.94
N ILE A 58 5.73 2.64 22.56
CA ILE A 58 5.47 1.72 21.45
C ILE A 58 5.41 0.31 22.02
N THR A 59 4.22 -0.26 22.10
CA THR A 59 3.99 -1.64 22.55
C THR A 59 3.85 -2.55 21.34
N VAL A 60 4.75 -3.51 21.18
CA VAL A 60 4.80 -4.43 20.05
C VAL A 60 4.31 -5.81 20.48
N PHE A 61 3.26 -6.33 19.84
CA PHE A 61 2.62 -7.61 20.19
C PHE A 61 3.24 -8.83 19.49
N LEU A 62 4.51 -8.70 19.09
CA LEU A 62 5.32 -9.76 18.49
C LEU A 62 6.34 -10.25 19.52
N ALA A 63 5.91 -10.91 20.58
CA ALA A 63 6.79 -11.63 21.51
C ALA A 63 6.38 -13.10 21.65
N GLY A 64 7.09 -13.83 22.50
CA GLY A 64 6.85 -15.26 22.74
C GLY A 64 7.37 -16.16 21.62
N GLU A 65 6.75 -17.32 21.49
CA GLU A 65 7.19 -18.35 20.55
C GLU A 65 6.69 -18.07 19.12
N LEU A 66 7.45 -17.30 18.35
CA LEU A 66 7.08 -16.98 16.96
C LEU A 66 7.67 -17.98 15.93
N PRO A 67 6.97 -18.25 14.82
CA PRO A 67 7.56 -18.93 13.67
C PRO A 67 8.80 -18.18 13.12
N PRO A 68 9.74 -18.85 12.43
CA PRO A 68 10.98 -18.21 11.95
C PRO A 68 10.78 -16.92 11.14
N ALA A 69 9.74 -16.86 10.29
CA ALA A 69 9.46 -15.66 9.51
C ALA A 69 8.98 -14.48 10.36
N PHE A 70 8.13 -14.71 11.38
CA PHE A 70 7.73 -13.67 12.33
C PHE A 70 8.85 -13.27 13.28
N LYS A 71 9.78 -14.17 13.62
CA LYS A 71 11.01 -13.78 14.32
C LYS A 71 11.86 -12.81 13.50
N ARG A 72 11.91 -12.98 12.17
CA ARG A 72 12.59 -12.03 11.27
C ARG A 72 11.89 -10.66 11.28
N LEU A 73 10.55 -10.64 11.23
CA LEU A 73 9.78 -9.40 11.35
C LEU A 73 10.00 -8.72 12.72
N GLN A 74 9.93 -9.49 13.81
CA GLN A 74 10.19 -9.01 15.18
C GLN A 74 11.58 -8.38 15.29
N ALA A 75 12.62 -9.04 14.78
CA ALA A 75 13.98 -8.52 14.79
C ALA A 75 14.08 -7.20 14.01
N ALA A 76 13.48 -7.13 12.81
CA ALA A 76 13.45 -5.90 12.01
C ALA A 76 12.69 -4.75 12.72
N VAL A 77 11.61 -5.06 13.44
CA VAL A 77 10.87 -4.08 14.27
C VAL A 77 11.73 -3.62 15.44
N SER A 78 12.43 -4.52 16.11
CA SER A 78 13.35 -4.18 17.20
C SER A 78 14.47 -3.26 16.72
N ASP A 79 15.06 -3.57 15.57
CA ASP A 79 16.13 -2.78 14.97
C ASP A 79 15.67 -1.37 14.64
N ILE A 80 14.54 -1.22 13.93
CA ILE A 80 14.06 0.11 13.53
C ILE A 80 13.61 0.96 14.71
N LEU A 81 12.96 0.36 15.72
CA LEU A 81 12.52 1.09 16.91
C LEU A 81 13.69 1.47 17.82
N SER A 82 14.79 0.70 17.79
CA SER A 82 16.05 1.10 18.44
C SER A 82 16.64 2.33 17.77
N ASP A 83 16.59 2.42 16.43
CA ASP A 83 17.00 3.62 15.71
C ASP A 83 16.08 4.81 16.06
N TYR A 84 14.75 4.61 16.16
CA TYR A 84 13.83 5.66 16.57
C TYR A 84 14.19 6.22 17.95
N LYS A 85 14.47 5.35 18.91
CA LYS A 85 14.91 5.74 20.26
C LYS A 85 16.23 6.53 20.23
N ALA A 86 17.16 6.16 19.34
CA ALA A 86 18.46 6.83 19.24
C ALA A 86 18.37 8.24 18.62
N TYR A 87 17.45 8.46 17.67
CA TYR A 87 17.29 9.76 16.98
C TYR A 87 16.23 10.67 17.59
N ALA A 88 15.40 10.19 18.52
CA ALA A 88 14.37 10.98 19.17
C ALA A 88 14.94 11.98 20.16
N GLN A 89 14.40 13.21 20.15
CA GLN A 89 14.74 14.22 21.15
C GLN A 89 14.09 13.95 22.52
N LYS A 90 12.94 13.27 22.51
CA LYS A 90 12.18 12.89 23.70
C LYS A 90 12.14 11.38 23.87
N GLU A 91 11.78 10.94 25.07
CA GLU A 91 11.79 9.52 25.42
C GLU A 91 10.86 8.72 24.49
N VAL A 92 11.43 7.72 23.82
CA VAL A 92 10.71 6.66 23.11
C VAL A 92 10.92 5.35 23.88
N LYS A 93 9.86 4.89 24.54
CA LYS A 93 9.84 3.62 25.27
C LYS A 93 9.30 2.53 24.36
N VAL A 94 10.04 1.44 24.21
CA VAL A 94 9.65 0.29 23.37
C VAL A 94 9.47 -0.93 24.26
N VAL A 95 8.33 -1.61 24.14
CA VAL A 95 8.00 -2.80 24.93
C VAL A 95 7.51 -3.90 24.00
N PHE A 96 8.07 -5.11 24.12
CA PHE A 96 7.58 -6.29 23.41
C PHE A 96 6.75 -7.13 24.39
N VAL A 97 5.52 -7.50 23.99
CA VAL A 97 4.56 -8.21 24.83
C VAL A 97 3.99 -9.41 24.07
N ASP A 98 3.86 -10.53 24.77
CA ASP A 98 3.02 -11.65 24.36
C ASP A 98 1.72 -11.55 25.15
N PRO A 99 0.60 -11.14 24.52
CA PRO A 99 -0.62 -10.84 25.26
C PRO A 99 -1.27 -12.06 25.90
N LEU A 100 -0.90 -13.28 25.48
CA LEU A 100 -1.50 -14.52 25.97
C LEU A 100 -0.59 -15.30 26.95
N ALA A 101 0.61 -14.78 27.21
CA ALA A 101 1.59 -15.48 28.04
C ALA A 101 1.06 -15.71 29.47
N GLY A 102 1.04 -16.99 29.89
CA GLY A 102 0.66 -17.38 31.24
C GLY A 102 -0.84 -17.35 31.54
N LEU A 103 -1.70 -17.12 30.53
CA LEU A 103 -3.16 -17.07 30.70
C LEU A 103 -3.83 -18.42 30.44
N ASN A 104 -4.90 -18.71 31.19
CA ASN A 104 -5.81 -19.82 30.88
C ASN A 104 -6.74 -19.44 29.70
N GLN A 105 -7.48 -20.41 29.15
CA GLN A 105 -8.29 -20.20 27.96
C GLN A 105 -9.37 -19.11 28.10
N ALA A 106 -10.04 -19.03 29.26
CA ALA A 106 -11.11 -18.05 29.48
C ALA A 106 -10.57 -16.61 29.58
N ASP A 107 -9.39 -16.45 30.19
CA ASP A 107 -8.70 -15.16 30.28
C ASP A 107 -8.14 -14.75 28.92
N GLN A 108 -7.68 -15.70 28.09
CA GLN A 108 -7.21 -15.43 26.73
C GLN A 108 -8.31 -14.81 25.87
N ASP A 109 -9.52 -15.38 25.87
CA ASP A 109 -10.65 -14.87 25.07
C ASP A 109 -11.02 -13.43 25.50
N THR A 110 -11.00 -13.16 26.81
CA THR A 110 -11.23 -11.81 27.35
C THR A 110 -10.16 -10.82 26.89
N VAL A 111 -8.88 -11.20 26.94
CA VAL A 111 -7.77 -10.34 26.49
C VAL A 111 -7.84 -10.11 24.98
N ILE A 112 -8.17 -11.14 24.19
CA ILE A 112 -8.35 -11.02 22.74
C ILE A 112 -9.44 -9.99 22.42
N ASN A 113 -10.59 -10.05 23.10
CA ASN A 113 -11.69 -9.11 22.88
C ASN A 113 -11.29 -7.67 23.27
N ASN A 114 -10.66 -7.47 24.44
CA ASN A 114 -10.19 -6.14 24.86
C ASN A 114 -9.14 -5.55 23.90
N LEU A 115 -8.26 -6.38 23.36
CA LEU A 115 -7.29 -5.97 22.35
C LEU A 115 -7.99 -5.61 21.04
N TYR A 116 -8.97 -6.41 20.62
CA TYR A 116 -9.75 -6.18 19.42
C TYR A 116 -10.52 -4.84 19.48
N GLU A 117 -11.12 -4.51 20.63
CA GLU A 117 -11.78 -3.22 20.85
C GLU A 117 -10.83 -2.01 20.74
N ARG A 118 -9.55 -2.22 21.05
CA ARG A 118 -8.48 -1.22 20.85
C ARG A 118 -7.84 -1.28 19.46
N GLY A 119 -8.41 -2.06 18.55
CA GLY A 119 -7.94 -2.23 17.18
C GLY A 119 -6.72 -3.15 17.03
N ILE A 120 -6.39 -3.96 18.03
CA ILE A 120 -5.32 -4.97 18.00
C ILE A 120 -5.90 -6.35 17.67
N GLU A 121 -5.76 -6.76 16.42
CA GLU A 121 -6.30 -8.00 15.87
C GLU A 121 -5.29 -9.17 15.94
N ALA A 122 -5.82 -10.36 16.22
CA ALA A 122 -5.07 -11.60 16.13
C ALA A 122 -5.12 -12.19 14.70
N THR A 123 -4.08 -12.92 14.30
CA THR A 123 -4.00 -13.63 13.02
C THR A 123 -3.66 -15.09 13.27
N ASN A 124 -4.46 -16.00 12.70
CA ASN A 124 -4.18 -17.43 12.72
C ASN A 124 -3.18 -17.79 11.61
N LEU A 125 -2.08 -18.44 12.00
CA LEU A 125 -1.05 -18.93 11.09
C LEU A 125 -1.05 -20.44 11.03
N SER A 126 -1.14 -20.98 9.83
CA SER A 126 -0.92 -22.41 9.58
C SER A 126 0.54 -22.63 9.20
N VAL A 127 1.34 -23.19 10.11
CA VAL A 127 2.76 -23.50 9.88
C VAL A 127 2.90 -25.00 9.62
N LYS A 128 3.50 -25.36 8.48
CA LYS A 128 3.86 -26.75 8.17
C LYS A 128 5.16 -27.09 8.89
N THR A 129 5.07 -27.92 9.92
CA THR A 129 6.20 -28.49 10.67
C THR A 129 6.52 -29.90 10.15
N GLU A 130 7.64 -30.47 10.58
CA GLU A 130 8.00 -31.87 10.26
C GLU A 130 6.96 -32.87 10.82
N SER A 131 6.21 -32.49 11.86
CA SER A 131 5.15 -33.26 12.51
C SER A 131 3.72 -33.02 11.99
N GLY A 132 3.52 -32.11 11.02
CA GLY A 132 2.19 -31.79 10.48
C GLY A 132 1.90 -30.29 10.38
N LEU A 133 0.63 -29.93 10.16
CA LEU A 133 0.19 -28.53 10.14
C LEU A 133 -0.18 -28.09 11.56
N THR A 134 0.51 -27.09 12.09
CA THR A 134 0.21 -26.50 13.41
C THR A 134 -0.37 -25.11 13.20
N GLN A 135 -1.53 -24.84 13.80
CA GLN A 135 -2.11 -23.50 13.84
C GLN A 135 -1.58 -22.74 15.06
N LYS A 136 -1.13 -21.51 14.85
CA LYS A 136 -0.65 -20.62 15.90
C LYS A 136 -1.26 -19.24 15.76
N LEU A 137 -1.85 -18.75 16.84
CA LEU A 137 -2.36 -17.39 16.93
C LEU A 137 -1.19 -16.42 17.20
N VAL A 138 -1.11 -15.33 16.44
CA VAL A 138 -0.13 -14.25 16.64
C VAL A 138 -0.79 -12.88 16.50
N PHE A 139 -0.18 -11.84 17.06
CA PHE A 139 -0.68 -10.46 16.97
C PHE A 139 0.37 -9.60 16.25
N PRO A 140 0.39 -9.57 14.91
CA PRO A 140 1.42 -8.85 14.17
C PRO A 140 1.10 -7.37 14.08
N MET A 141 1.03 -6.74 15.26
CA MET A 141 0.54 -5.40 15.51
C MET A 141 1.47 -4.69 16.50
N ALA A 142 1.45 -3.36 16.49
CA ALA A 142 2.00 -2.51 17.54
C ALA A 142 0.97 -1.45 17.94
N MET A 143 1.09 -0.90 19.14
CA MET A 143 0.34 0.26 19.61
C MET A 143 1.31 1.40 19.85
N VAL A 144 1.05 2.56 19.27
CA VAL A 144 1.79 3.80 19.56
C VAL A 144 0.92 4.69 20.43
N GLU A 145 1.48 5.13 21.55
CA GLU A 145 0.79 5.96 22.53
C GLU A 145 1.60 7.22 22.83
N SER A 146 0.91 8.37 22.92
CA SER A 146 1.48 9.62 23.41
C SER A 146 0.36 10.49 24.00
N GLU A 147 0.57 11.00 25.22
CA GLU A 147 -0.39 11.85 25.94
C GLU A 147 -1.83 11.29 25.99
N GLY A 148 -1.98 9.97 26.21
CA GLY A 148 -3.28 9.31 26.30
C GLY A 148 -4.00 9.11 24.96
N LYS A 149 -3.35 9.44 23.83
CA LYS A 149 -3.82 9.07 22.49
C LYS A 149 -3.16 7.77 22.07
N GLU A 150 -3.95 6.87 21.51
CA GLU A 150 -3.52 5.55 21.03
C GLU A 150 -3.72 5.43 19.51
N PHE A 151 -2.77 4.79 18.83
CA PHE A 151 -2.91 4.43 17.43
C PHE A 151 -2.36 3.03 17.16
N PRO A 152 -3.21 2.06 16.79
CA PRO A 152 -2.77 0.73 16.42
C PRO A 152 -2.09 0.75 15.04
N ILE A 153 -1.00 0.01 14.92
CA ILE A 153 -0.20 -0.16 13.70
C ILE A 153 -0.19 -1.64 13.33
N LYS A 154 -0.67 -1.94 12.11
CA LYS A 154 -0.61 -3.27 11.54
C LYS A 154 0.76 -3.53 10.93
N LEU A 155 1.56 -4.38 11.57
CA LEU A 155 2.95 -4.69 11.15
C LEU A 155 3.00 -5.67 9.97
N PHE A 156 1.95 -6.49 9.81
CA PHE A 156 1.83 -7.45 8.73
C PHE A 156 0.44 -7.37 8.10
N GLN A 157 0.40 -7.28 6.77
CA GLN A 157 -0.84 -7.38 6.00
C GLN A 157 -0.68 -8.46 4.95
N ASN A 158 -1.65 -9.38 4.91
CA ASN A 158 -1.69 -10.38 3.86
C ASN A 158 -2.32 -9.77 2.60
N LEU A 159 -1.50 -9.15 1.76
CA LEU A 159 -1.94 -8.51 0.52
C LEU A 159 -2.13 -9.50 -0.64
N ASP A 160 -1.60 -10.71 -0.51
CA ASP A 160 -1.75 -11.76 -1.51
C ASP A 160 -2.16 -13.07 -0.84
N THR A 161 -3.39 -13.51 -1.10
CA THR A 161 -3.96 -14.76 -0.57
C THR A 161 -3.27 -16.02 -1.10
N ARG A 162 -2.50 -15.93 -2.20
CA ARG A 162 -1.69 -17.03 -2.78
C ARG A 162 -0.18 -16.84 -2.63
N GLY A 163 0.27 -15.65 -2.25
CA GLY A 163 1.68 -15.29 -2.18
C GLY A 163 2.46 -16.19 -1.21
N ASN A 164 3.75 -16.40 -1.49
CA ASN A 164 4.63 -17.00 -0.52
C ASN A 164 4.61 -16.13 0.73
N TYR A 165 4.15 -16.69 1.83
CA TYR A 165 4.04 -16.00 3.12
C TYR A 165 5.37 -15.32 3.55
N GLU A 166 6.52 -15.79 3.05
CA GLU A 166 7.83 -15.12 3.20
C GLU A 166 7.95 -13.78 2.46
N ASP A 167 7.36 -13.65 1.28
CA ASP A 167 7.39 -12.43 0.46
C ASP A 167 6.54 -11.33 1.10
N ASN A 168 5.39 -11.68 1.67
CA ASN A 168 4.55 -10.76 2.43
C ASN A 168 5.29 -10.24 3.68
N ILE A 169 6.07 -11.11 4.35
CA ILE A 169 6.94 -10.68 5.46
C ILE A 169 8.04 -9.74 4.99
N ASN A 170 8.64 -9.98 3.82
CA ASN A 170 9.66 -9.09 3.28
C ASN A 170 9.08 -7.72 2.93
N ARG A 171 7.90 -7.67 2.29
CA ARG A 171 7.17 -6.43 2.03
C ARG A 171 6.79 -5.70 3.32
N ALA A 172 6.40 -6.43 4.36
CA ALA A 172 6.15 -5.87 5.68
C ALA A 172 7.40 -5.22 6.28
N ILE A 173 8.55 -5.89 6.20
CA ILE A 173 9.84 -5.37 6.67
C ILE A 173 10.24 -4.10 5.90
N GLU A 174 10.10 -4.09 4.57
CA GLU A 174 10.35 -2.91 3.73
C GLU A 174 9.47 -1.71 4.13
N ASN A 175 8.27 -1.97 4.66
CA ASN A 175 7.27 -0.94 4.97
C ASN A 175 7.36 -0.43 6.42
N LEU A 176 8.22 -0.99 7.28
CA LEU A 176 8.25 -0.68 8.71
C LEU A 176 8.49 0.81 9.01
N GLU A 177 9.44 1.45 8.31
CA GLU A 177 9.74 2.86 8.53
C GLU A 177 8.52 3.74 8.25
N TYR A 178 7.82 3.43 7.15
CA TYR A 178 6.63 4.16 6.76
C TYR A 178 5.52 4.03 7.81
N ILE A 179 5.16 2.79 8.20
CA ILE A 179 4.03 2.56 9.11
C ILE A 179 4.29 3.16 10.50
N PHE A 180 5.51 3.06 11.02
CA PHE A 180 5.86 3.67 12.31
C PHE A 180 5.92 5.19 12.24
N THR A 181 6.52 5.77 11.20
CA THR A 181 6.56 7.24 11.03
C THR A 181 5.16 7.82 10.89
N SER A 182 4.32 7.17 10.07
CA SER A 182 2.93 7.57 9.84
C SER A 182 2.09 7.44 11.10
N GLY A 183 2.18 6.31 11.82
CA GLY A 183 1.48 6.11 13.09
C GLY A 183 1.92 7.10 14.17
N LEU A 184 3.23 7.36 14.29
CA LEU A 184 3.76 8.35 15.21
C LEU A 184 3.23 9.75 14.90
N LYS A 185 3.26 10.16 13.63
CA LYS A 185 2.72 11.44 13.19
C LYS A 185 1.25 11.59 13.55
N LYS A 186 0.43 10.55 13.33
CA LYS A 186 -1.01 10.56 13.64
C LYS A 186 -1.29 10.70 15.13
N VAL A 187 -0.55 10.01 15.98
CA VAL A 187 -0.68 10.13 17.44
C VAL A 187 -0.30 11.53 17.91
N ILE A 188 0.83 12.06 17.44
CA ILE A 188 1.34 13.37 17.84
C ILE A 188 0.40 14.49 17.36
N SER A 189 0.02 14.49 16.08
CA SER A 189 -0.82 15.54 15.51
C SER A 189 -2.27 15.45 16.01
N GLY A 190 -2.76 14.24 16.31
CA GLY A 190 -4.18 13.97 16.52
C GLY A 190 -5.04 14.21 15.28
N ASP A 191 -4.43 14.43 14.11
CA ASP A 191 -5.14 14.61 12.85
C ASP A 191 -5.49 13.23 12.29
N ASN A 192 -6.79 12.94 12.22
CA ASN A 192 -7.31 11.75 11.57
C ASN A 192 -8.08 12.19 10.30
N PRO A 193 -7.42 12.16 9.13
CA PRO A 193 -7.99 12.68 7.89
C PRO A 193 -9.34 12.06 7.58
N ARG A 194 -10.32 12.91 7.23
CA ARG A 194 -11.66 12.48 6.82
C ARG A 194 -11.71 12.23 5.32
N ILE A 195 -12.13 11.03 4.95
CA ILE A 195 -12.28 10.57 3.57
C ILE A 195 -13.74 10.29 3.31
N GLY A 196 -14.28 10.91 2.27
CA GLY A 196 -15.65 10.74 1.85
C GLY A 196 -15.78 9.91 0.59
N PHE A 197 -16.65 8.90 0.59
CA PHE A 197 -17.14 8.25 -0.64
C PHE A 197 -18.47 8.90 -1.03
N SER A 198 -18.58 9.45 -2.25
CA SER A 198 -19.85 10.01 -2.71
C SER A 198 -20.89 8.93 -2.99
N GLU A 199 -22.16 9.27 -2.82
CA GLU A 199 -23.29 8.34 -3.10
C GLU A 199 -24.50 8.99 -3.78
N SER A 200 -24.36 10.23 -4.23
CA SER A 200 -25.46 11.04 -4.78
C SER A 200 -25.90 10.64 -6.18
N ASN A 201 -25.00 10.05 -6.97
CA ASN A 201 -25.17 9.83 -8.40
C ASN A 201 -25.18 8.33 -8.76
N GLY A 202 -25.54 7.46 -7.81
CA GLY A 202 -25.66 6.01 -8.05
C GLY A 202 -24.32 5.28 -8.07
N GLU A 203 -23.33 5.79 -7.35
CA GLU A 203 -22.02 5.19 -7.09
C GLU A 203 -22.13 3.78 -6.49
N LEU A 204 -20.98 3.10 -6.39
CA LEU A 204 -20.87 1.77 -5.81
C LEU A 204 -21.52 1.67 -4.43
N SER A 205 -22.25 0.57 -4.19
CA SER A 205 -22.92 0.32 -2.91
C SER A 205 -21.92 0.02 -1.79
N ASP A 206 -22.39 0.05 -0.53
CA ASP A 206 -21.56 -0.34 0.62
C ASP A 206 -21.02 -1.75 0.49
N LEU A 207 -21.79 -2.66 -0.11
CA LEU A 207 -21.35 -4.04 -0.30
C LEU A 207 -20.22 -4.16 -1.35
N GLN A 208 -20.26 -3.30 -2.37
CA GLN A 208 -19.24 -3.23 -3.43
C GLN A 208 -17.98 -2.47 -3.00
N LEU A 209 -18.08 -1.64 -1.97
CA LEU A 209 -16.97 -0.88 -1.37
C LEU A 209 -16.57 -1.41 0.02
N ALA A 210 -17.14 -2.52 0.46
CA ALA A 210 -17.01 -3.01 1.84
C ALA A 210 -15.54 -3.15 2.26
N ASP A 211 -14.72 -3.83 1.43
CA ASP A 211 -13.32 -4.02 1.74
C ASP A 211 -12.49 -2.73 1.55
N ALA A 212 -12.86 -1.85 0.62
CA ALA A 212 -12.23 -0.54 0.44
C ALA A 212 -12.41 0.34 1.69
N ILE A 213 -13.65 0.50 2.14
CA ILE A 213 -14.02 1.29 3.33
C ILE A 213 -13.39 0.67 4.57
N HIS A 214 -13.51 -0.65 4.76
CA HIS A 214 -12.89 -1.35 5.90
C HIS A 214 -11.38 -1.16 5.93
N THR A 215 -10.70 -1.36 4.79
CA THR A 215 -9.25 -1.22 4.69
C THR A 215 -8.79 0.19 5.05
N LEU A 216 -9.48 1.22 4.56
CA LEU A 216 -9.14 2.62 4.85
C LEU A 216 -9.49 3.04 6.29
N SER A 217 -10.56 2.48 6.86
CA SER A 217 -11.02 2.79 8.23
C SER A 217 -9.99 2.43 9.31
N ASN A 218 -9.06 1.53 9.01
CA ASN A 218 -7.94 1.19 9.89
C ASN A 218 -7.01 2.39 10.20
N SER A 219 -7.07 3.45 9.40
CA SER A 219 -6.09 4.54 9.43
C SER A 219 -6.67 5.93 9.21
N TYR A 220 -7.96 6.02 8.86
CA TYR A 220 -8.64 7.24 8.44
C TYR A 220 -10.09 7.24 8.94
N LEU A 221 -10.69 8.42 9.07
CA LEU A 221 -12.13 8.54 9.27
C LEU A 221 -12.83 8.45 7.92
N VAL A 222 -13.41 7.29 7.62
CA VAL A 222 -14.05 7.03 6.32
C VAL A 222 -15.56 7.02 6.47
N GLY A 223 -16.27 7.65 5.54
CA GLY A 223 -17.73 7.63 5.53
C GLY A 223 -18.32 7.93 4.16
N ARG A 224 -19.63 7.70 4.04
CA ARG A 224 -20.42 8.08 2.88
C ARG A 224 -20.77 9.58 2.92
N ILE A 225 -20.90 10.17 1.74
CA ILE A 225 -21.30 11.56 1.58
C ILE A 225 -22.36 11.64 0.49
N ASP A 226 -23.51 12.17 0.86
CA ASP A 226 -24.46 12.69 -0.09
C ASP A 226 -24.19 14.19 -0.35
N LEU A 227 -23.72 14.48 -1.56
CA LEU A 227 -23.54 15.82 -2.10
C LEU A 227 -24.84 16.63 -2.14
N ASN A 228 -26.02 16.02 -2.12
CA ASN A 228 -27.28 16.78 -2.08
C ASN A 228 -27.51 17.39 -0.69
N SER A 229 -27.22 16.65 0.38
CA SER A 229 -27.48 17.07 1.76
C SER A 229 -26.28 17.69 2.49
N ILE A 230 -25.03 17.39 2.08
CA ILE A 230 -23.84 17.95 2.76
C ILE A 230 -23.78 19.47 2.65
N ASP A 231 -23.48 20.12 3.77
CA ASP A 231 -23.33 21.56 3.87
C ASP A 231 -21.86 22.01 3.75
N LYS A 232 -21.64 23.32 3.77
CA LYS A 232 -20.30 23.91 3.72
C LYS A 232 -19.41 23.41 4.87
N ALA A 233 -19.94 23.30 6.09
CA ALA A 233 -19.17 22.89 7.26
C ALA A 233 -18.73 21.41 7.19
N GLY A 234 -19.56 20.54 6.62
CA GLY A 234 -19.21 19.16 6.29
C GLY A 234 -18.07 19.09 5.28
N LEU A 235 -18.18 19.85 4.18
CA LEU A 235 -17.14 19.91 3.14
C LEU A 235 -15.79 20.43 3.70
N ASP A 236 -15.82 21.42 4.59
CA ASP A 236 -14.62 22.02 5.20
C ASP A 236 -13.86 21.03 6.11
N LYS A 237 -14.53 19.99 6.61
CA LYS A 237 -13.92 18.93 7.44
C LYS A 237 -13.26 17.83 6.63
N LEU A 238 -13.57 17.71 5.33
CA LEU A 238 -13.04 16.65 4.48
C LEU A 238 -11.61 16.95 4.03
N LYS A 239 -10.80 15.90 3.95
CA LYS A 239 -9.47 15.96 3.33
C LYS A 239 -9.48 15.41 1.91
N MET A 240 -10.31 14.39 1.67
CA MET A 240 -10.39 13.72 0.39
C MET A 240 -11.83 13.31 0.06
N LEU A 241 -12.21 13.46 -1.20
CA LEU A 241 -13.46 12.97 -1.78
C LEU A 241 -13.14 11.89 -2.82
N ILE A 242 -13.82 10.75 -2.75
CA ILE A 242 -13.72 9.63 -3.67
C ILE A 242 -15.07 9.48 -4.37
N ILE A 243 -15.04 9.58 -5.71
CA ILE A 243 -16.21 9.42 -6.58
C ILE A 243 -15.98 8.16 -7.39
N ALA A 244 -16.66 7.07 -7.03
CA ALA A 244 -16.42 5.73 -7.56
C ALA A 244 -17.64 5.21 -8.33
N LYS A 245 -17.50 5.09 -9.64
CA LYS A 245 -18.51 4.62 -10.61
C LYS A 245 -19.86 5.33 -10.48
N PRO A 246 -19.93 6.67 -10.60
CA PRO A 246 -21.22 7.35 -10.69
C PRO A 246 -21.97 6.86 -11.94
N LYS A 247 -23.30 6.72 -11.82
CA LYS A 247 -24.18 6.18 -12.88
C LYS A 247 -25.19 7.20 -13.40
N LYS A 248 -25.38 8.30 -12.68
CA LYS A 248 -26.34 9.36 -13.00
C LYS A 248 -25.60 10.68 -13.32
N PRO A 249 -26.20 11.56 -14.15
CA PRO A 249 -25.66 12.89 -14.36
C PRO A 249 -25.54 13.68 -13.05
N PHE A 250 -24.44 14.43 -12.89
CA PHE A 250 -24.27 15.38 -11.80
C PHE A 250 -25.09 16.65 -12.04
N THR A 251 -25.74 17.15 -11.01
CA THR A 251 -26.41 18.44 -11.02
C THR A 251 -25.41 19.59 -10.89
N GLU A 252 -25.79 20.80 -11.32
CA GLU A 252 -24.93 21.99 -11.14
C GLU A 252 -24.66 22.29 -9.66
N ALA A 253 -25.59 21.93 -8.76
CA ALA A 253 -25.39 22.09 -7.31
C ALA A 253 -24.34 21.12 -6.75
N GLU A 254 -24.36 19.85 -7.18
CA GLU A 254 -23.35 18.86 -6.82
C GLU A 254 -21.97 19.27 -7.36
N LYS A 255 -21.90 19.66 -8.65
CA LYS A 255 -20.67 20.21 -9.24
C LYS A 255 -20.18 21.44 -8.48
N TYR A 256 -21.07 22.33 -8.04
CA TYR A 256 -20.68 23.51 -7.26
C TYR A 256 -20.02 23.12 -5.93
N LYS A 257 -20.56 22.12 -5.21
CA LYS A 257 -19.99 21.64 -3.95
C LYS A 257 -18.64 20.96 -4.15
N ILE A 258 -18.48 20.16 -5.20
CA ILE A 258 -17.17 19.57 -5.56
C ILE A 258 -16.18 20.68 -5.93
N ASN A 259 -16.60 21.66 -6.73
CA ASN A 259 -15.76 22.80 -7.09
C ASN A 259 -15.34 23.59 -5.85
N TYR A 260 -16.26 23.89 -4.93
CA TYR A 260 -15.93 24.54 -3.66
C TYR A 260 -14.87 23.76 -2.89
N PHE A 261 -15.03 22.44 -2.77
CA PHE A 261 -14.07 21.57 -2.11
C PHE A 261 -12.68 21.65 -2.76
N VAL A 262 -12.60 21.57 -4.09
CA VAL A 262 -11.35 21.73 -4.84
C VAL A 262 -10.75 23.12 -4.64
N MET A 263 -11.56 24.19 -4.69
CA MET A 263 -11.09 25.57 -4.49
C MET A 263 -10.41 25.76 -3.12
N ASN A 264 -10.84 25.02 -2.10
CA ASN A 264 -10.25 25.05 -0.77
C ASN A 264 -9.01 24.15 -0.59
N GLY A 265 -8.47 23.54 -1.65
CA GLY A 265 -7.33 22.63 -1.58
C GLY A 265 -7.73 21.17 -1.35
N GLY A 266 -9.02 20.85 -1.50
CA GLY A 266 -9.54 19.49 -1.41
C GLY A 266 -8.95 18.58 -2.47
N ARG A 267 -8.84 17.29 -2.15
CA ARG A 267 -8.26 16.29 -3.07
C ARG A 267 -9.30 15.29 -3.53
N VAL A 268 -9.37 15.03 -4.83
CA VAL A 268 -10.46 14.25 -5.43
C VAL A 268 -9.93 13.05 -6.20
N LEU A 269 -10.46 11.87 -5.92
CA LEU A 269 -10.25 10.66 -6.72
C LEU A 269 -11.50 10.39 -7.55
N TRP A 270 -11.36 10.48 -8.87
CA TRP A 270 -12.38 10.13 -9.84
C TRP A 270 -12.07 8.76 -10.42
N SER A 271 -13.03 7.85 -10.32
CA SER A 271 -13.03 6.53 -10.96
C SER A 271 -14.35 6.42 -11.71
N ILE A 272 -14.31 6.65 -13.02
CA ILE A 272 -15.52 6.95 -13.81
C ILE A 272 -15.60 6.08 -15.07
N ASP A 273 -16.83 5.64 -15.37
CA ASP A 273 -17.17 4.93 -16.60
C ASP A 273 -17.91 5.88 -17.54
N GLN A 274 -17.23 6.36 -18.58
CA GLN A 274 -17.87 7.13 -19.66
C GLN A 274 -18.61 6.23 -20.64
N VAL A 275 -18.46 4.91 -20.53
CA VAL A 275 -19.14 3.92 -21.37
C VAL A 275 -19.84 2.89 -20.49
N ASN A 276 -21.12 2.64 -20.76
CA ASN A 276 -21.88 1.61 -20.05
C ASN A 276 -21.60 0.23 -20.67
N ALA A 277 -20.70 -0.55 -20.05
CA ALA A 277 -20.42 -1.93 -20.42
C ALA A 277 -20.21 -2.77 -19.16
N GLU A 278 -20.95 -3.89 -19.01
CA GLU A 278 -20.84 -4.77 -17.84
C GLU A 278 -20.92 -6.25 -18.24
N LEU A 279 -20.06 -7.09 -17.67
CA LEU A 279 -20.04 -8.53 -18.00
C LEU A 279 -21.31 -9.26 -17.57
N ASP A 280 -21.93 -8.88 -16.46
CA ASP A 280 -23.19 -9.50 -16.01
C ASP A 280 -24.32 -9.27 -17.01
N SER A 281 -24.31 -8.15 -17.74
CA SER A 281 -25.25 -7.89 -18.83
C SER A 281 -25.01 -8.79 -20.05
N LEU A 282 -23.84 -9.41 -20.17
CA LEU A 282 -23.50 -10.36 -21.23
C LEU A 282 -23.88 -11.81 -20.88
N ARG A 283 -24.09 -12.13 -19.59
CA ARG A 283 -24.46 -13.49 -19.15
C ARG A 283 -25.93 -13.76 -19.51
N GLY A 284 -26.17 -14.77 -20.35
CA GLY A 284 -27.51 -15.19 -20.75
C GLY A 284 -28.19 -14.32 -21.83
N ARG A 285 -27.47 -13.37 -22.44
CA ARG A 285 -27.93 -12.56 -23.58
C ARG A 285 -27.03 -12.75 -24.80
N SER A 286 -27.53 -12.44 -25.99
CA SER A 286 -26.74 -12.48 -27.24
C SER A 286 -25.69 -11.37 -27.35
N GLY A 287 -25.75 -10.37 -26.47
CA GLY A 287 -24.78 -9.29 -26.34
C GLY A 287 -25.34 -8.08 -25.61
N GLN A 288 -24.49 -7.08 -25.36
CA GLN A 288 -24.82 -5.77 -24.82
C GLN A 288 -24.26 -4.69 -25.74
N MET A 289 -25.07 -3.69 -26.08
CA MET A 289 -24.57 -2.50 -26.76
C MET A 289 -23.94 -1.57 -25.73
N ALA A 290 -22.63 -1.36 -25.83
CA ALA A 290 -21.95 -0.32 -25.06
C ALA A 290 -22.23 1.03 -25.69
N ILE A 291 -22.68 1.99 -24.88
CA ILE A 291 -23.05 3.34 -25.28
C ILE A 291 -22.48 4.36 -24.29
N ASN A 292 -22.43 5.63 -24.70
CA ASN A 292 -21.95 6.72 -23.85
C ASN A 292 -22.80 6.86 -22.58
N SER A 293 -22.15 7.02 -21.45
CA SER A 293 -22.72 7.53 -20.21
C SER A 293 -22.81 9.06 -20.31
N ASN A 294 -23.90 9.67 -19.81
CA ASN A 294 -23.96 11.13 -19.68
C ASN A 294 -23.85 11.50 -18.20
N LEU A 295 -22.62 11.69 -17.72
CA LEU A 295 -22.37 12.04 -16.32
C LEU A 295 -22.40 13.56 -16.06
N ASN A 296 -22.45 14.41 -17.10
CA ASN A 296 -22.33 15.87 -16.98
C ASN A 296 -21.05 16.30 -16.23
N LEU A 297 -19.92 15.63 -16.47
CA LEU A 297 -18.62 15.92 -15.83
C LEU A 297 -17.56 16.44 -16.81
N ASP A 298 -17.80 16.34 -18.11
CA ASP A 298 -16.84 16.69 -19.16
C ASP A 298 -16.33 18.12 -19.03
N ASP A 299 -17.21 19.08 -18.74
CA ASP A 299 -16.85 20.50 -18.59
C ASP A 299 -15.96 20.74 -17.36
N MET A 300 -16.28 20.09 -16.23
CA MET A 300 -15.53 20.18 -15.00
C MET A 300 -14.14 19.55 -15.13
N LEU A 301 -14.05 18.30 -15.63
CA LEU A 301 -12.77 17.61 -15.79
C LEU A 301 -11.89 18.33 -16.83
N PHE A 302 -12.48 18.83 -17.91
CA PHE A 302 -11.76 19.60 -18.93
C PHE A 302 -11.12 20.85 -18.34
N MET A 303 -11.89 21.63 -17.56
CA MET A 303 -11.39 22.81 -16.85
C MET A 303 -10.27 22.47 -15.85
N TYR A 304 -10.31 21.28 -15.24
CA TYR A 304 -9.28 20.82 -14.32
C TYR A 304 -8.05 20.20 -15.00
N GLY A 305 -8.12 19.93 -16.31
CA GLY A 305 -6.96 19.47 -17.08
C GLY A 305 -7.00 18.01 -17.52
N ALA A 306 -8.14 17.34 -17.46
CA ALA A 306 -8.33 15.94 -17.86
C ALA A 306 -9.52 15.77 -18.81
N ARG A 307 -9.49 14.70 -19.62
CA ARG A 307 -10.63 14.24 -20.41
C ARG A 307 -10.68 12.72 -20.38
N VAL A 308 -11.82 12.15 -19.97
CA VAL A 308 -12.08 10.71 -20.12
C VAL A 308 -12.88 10.51 -21.40
N ASN A 309 -12.35 9.71 -22.31
CA ASN A 309 -12.95 9.52 -23.63
C ASN A 309 -14.09 8.50 -23.59
N TYR A 310 -14.92 8.55 -24.63
CA TYR A 310 -16.02 7.62 -24.86
C TYR A 310 -15.52 6.44 -25.70
N ASP A 311 -14.63 5.65 -25.12
CA ASP A 311 -14.02 4.49 -25.76
C ASP A 311 -13.80 3.34 -24.77
N ILE A 312 -13.45 2.17 -25.29
CA ILE A 312 -13.07 1.00 -24.49
C ILE A 312 -11.74 0.48 -25.02
N ILE A 313 -10.82 0.20 -24.11
CA ILE A 313 -9.51 -0.38 -24.44
C ILE A 313 -9.54 -1.90 -24.31
N ALA A 314 -8.95 -2.58 -25.28
CA ALA A 314 -8.65 -4.00 -25.24
C ALA A 314 -7.14 -4.24 -25.20
N ASP A 315 -6.68 -5.15 -24.34
CA ASP A 315 -5.28 -5.57 -24.24
C ASP A 315 -5.18 -7.10 -24.16
N PRO A 316 -5.01 -7.80 -25.31
CA PRO A 316 -4.86 -9.24 -25.31
C PRO A 316 -3.58 -9.74 -24.64
N ALA A 317 -2.53 -8.91 -24.56
CA ALA A 317 -1.26 -9.34 -23.98
C ALA A 317 -1.28 -9.37 -22.45
N ASN A 318 -2.12 -8.53 -21.84
CA ASN A 318 -2.24 -8.44 -20.39
C ASN A 318 -3.70 -8.24 -19.98
N SER A 319 -4.46 -9.32 -19.86
CA SER A 319 -5.88 -9.30 -19.47
C SER A 319 -6.19 -10.28 -18.35
N ALA A 320 -7.26 -9.98 -17.61
CA ALA A 320 -7.83 -10.89 -16.63
C ALA A 320 -8.70 -11.96 -17.33
N GLU A 321 -8.84 -13.10 -16.65
CA GLU A 321 -9.67 -14.20 -17.13
C GLU A 321 -11.11 -14.08 -16.60
N ILE A 322 -12.06 -14.57 -17.40
CA ILE A 322 -13.47 -14.69 -17.00
C ILE A 322 -13.91 -16.16 -17.11
N PRO A 323 -14.86 -16.62 -16.27
CA PRO A 323 -15.45 -17.94 -16.43
C PRO A 323 -16.47 -17.94 -17.58
N VAL A 324 -16.34 -18.91 -18.48
CA VAL A 324 -17.32 -19.17 -19.55
C VAL A 324 -17.76 -20.63 -19.46
N SER A 325 -19.05 -20.88 -19.65
CA SER A 325 -19.61 -22.23 -19.68
C SER A 325 -19.27 -22.92 -21.00
N THR A 326 -18.59 -24.06 -20.95
CA THR A 326 -18.19 -24.85 -22.12
C THR A 326 -19.15 -26.03 -22.38
N GLY A 327 -20.27 -26.08 -21.67
CA GLY A 327 -21.32 -27.10 -21.82
C GLY A 327 -21.56 -27.89 -20.54
N VAL A 328 -22.44 -28.89 -20.63
CA VAL A 328 -22.79 -29.78 -19.52
C VAL A 328 -22.22 -31.16 -19.79
N VAL A 329 -21.33 -31.65 -18.92
CA VAL A 329 -20.80 -33.02 -18.99
C VAL A 329 -21.26 -33.76 -17.73
N GLY A 330 -21.99 -34.87 -17.91
CA GLY A 330 -22.50 -35.66 -16.78
C GLY A 330 -23.48 -34.91 -15.87
N GLY A 331 -24.21 -33.93 -16.38
CA GLY A 331 -25.14 -33.11 -15.60
C GLY A 331 -24.51 -31.95 -14.83
N GLN A 332 -23.19 -31.74 -14.92
CA GLN A 332 -22.50 -30.59 -14.33
C GLN A 332 -22.06 -29.59 -15.41
N ASN A 333 -22.32 -28.30 -15.18
CA ASN A 333 -21.79 -27.22 -16.00
C ASN A 333 -20.26 -27.20 -15.89
N GLN A 334 -19.58 -27.39 -17.02
CA GLN A 334 -18.14 -27.20 -17.13
C GLN A 334 -17.86 -25.72 -17.33
N MET A 335 -17.03 -25.14 -16.46
CA MET A 335 -16.58 -23.76 -16.56
C MET A 335 -15.11 -23.76 -16.93
N GLN A 336 -14.75 -22.96 -17.93
CA GLN A 336 -13.37 -22.71 -18.31
C GLN A 336 -13.04 -21.23 -18.13
N LEU A 337 -11.86 -20.95 -17.58
CA LEU A 337 -11.33 -19.60 -17.53
C LEU A 337 -10.70 -19.24 -18.87
N VAL A 338 -11.10 -18.11 -19.42
CA VAL A 338 -10.64 -17.61 -20.72
C VAL A 338 -10.22 -16.15 -20.59
N PRO A 339 -9.13 -15.72 -21.23
CA PRO A 339 -8.73 -14.31 -21.22
C PRO A 339 -9.82 -13.42 -21.82
N TRP A 340 -10.20 -12.36 -21.11
CA TRP A 340 -11.14 -11.35 -21.60
C TRP A 340 -10.39 -10.06 -21.88
N ILE A 341 -10.13 -9.81 -23.17
CA ILE A 341 -9.23 -8.73 -23.60
C ILE A 341 -9.70 -7.33 -23.17
N TYR A 342 -10.98 -7.16 -22.85
CA TYR A 342 -11.56 -5.90 -22.37
C TYR A 342 -11.45 -5.71 -20.85
N TYR A 343 -10.86 -6.67 -20.13
CA TYR A 343 -10.44 -6.55 -18.73
C TYR A 343 -8.91 -6.45 -18.64
N PRO A 344 -8.28 -5.39 -19.18
CA PRO A 344 -6.84 -5.31 -19.20
C PRO A 344 -6.29 -5.18 -17.77
N ILE A 345 -5.08 -5.69 -17.57
CA ILE A 345 -4.33 -5.48 -16.33
C ILE A 345 -3.42 -4.27 -16.60
N LEU A 346 -3.76 -3.15 -15.99
CA LEU A 346 -3.07 -1.88 -16.18
C LEU A 346 -1.70 -1.90 -15.51
N LEU A 347 -0.72 -1.36 -16.22
CA LEU A 347 0.68 -1.27 -15.82
C LEU A 347 0.93 0.09 -15.13
N PRO A 348 1.44 0.08 -13.88
CA PRO A 348 1.86 1.27 -13.17
C PRO A 348 3.04 2.01 -13.81
N ASP A 349 2.98 3.34 -13.90
CA ASP A 349 4.16 4.15 -14.24
C ASP A 349 5.09 4.30 -13.04
N THR A 350 6.15 3.50 -13.02
CA THR A 350 7.11 3.46 -11.91
C THR A 350 7.87 4.77 -11.65
N ALA A 351 7.81 5.73 -12.58
CA ALA A 351 8.36 7.08 -12.37
C ALA A 351 7.52 7.90 -11.39
N VAL A 352 6.23 7.58 -11.23
CA VAL A 352 5.32 8.30 -10.33
C VAL A 352 5.24 7.62 -8.97
N SER A 353 5.56 8.38 -7.92
CA SER A 353 5.68 7.86 -6.55
C SER A 353 4.43 7.15 -6.00
N VAL A 354 3.22 7.56 -6.43
CA VAL A 354 1.95 7.00 -5.96
C VAL A 354 1.71 5.55 -6.42
N VAL A 355 2.29 5.16 -7.55
CA VAL A 355 2.07 3.84 -8.17
C VAL A 355 3.38 3.03 -8.28
N LYS A 356 4.45 3.51 -7.66
CA LYS A 356 5.74 2.82 -7.65
C LYS A 356 5.64 1.50 -6.86
N LYS A 357 6.28 0.45 -7.38
CA LYS A 357 6.25 -0.93 -6.84
C LYS A 357 4.84 -1.53 -6.68
N LEU A 358 3.88 -1.01 -7.44
CA LEU A 358 2.54 -1.58 -7.49
C LEU A 358 2.52 -2.76 -8.46
N ASP A 359 1.84 -3.84 -8.10
CA ASP A 359 1.53 -4.91 -9.04
C ASP A 359 0.50 -4.42 -10.07
N GLY A 360 0.32 -5.18 -11.16
CA GLY A 360 -0.68 -4.83 -12.18
C GLY A 360 -2.08 -4.65 -11.58
N VAL A 361 -2.79 -3.61 -12.03
CA VAL A 361 -4.12 -3.23 -11.53
C VAL A 361 -5.17 -3.77 -12.47
N LYS A 362 -6.09 -4.60 -11.98
CA LYS A 362 -7.19 -5.12 -12.81
C LYS A 362 -8.18 -3.99 -13.10
N SER A 363 -8.61 -3.89 -14.35
CA SER A 363 -9.64 -2.97 -14.83
C SER A 363 -10.76 -3.72 -15.54
N GLU A 364 -11.93 -3.11 -15.65
CA GLU A 364 -13.11 -3.67 -16.34
C GLU A 364 -13.65 -2.65 -17.36
N PHE A 365 -13.49 -2.93 -18.66
CA PHE A 365 -13.90 -2.02 -19.75
C PHE A 365 -13.36 -0.58 -19.64
N PRO A 366 -12.05 -0.36 -19.36
CA PRO A 366 -11.52 0.98 -19.16
C PRO A 366 -11.53 1.83 -20.44
N SER A 367 -11.75 3.12 -20.26
CA SER A 367 -11.61 4.19 -21.24
C SER A 367 -10.25 4.88 -21.15
N THR A 368 -9.83 5.52 -22.25
CA THR A 368 -8.62 6.34 -22.29
C THR A 368 -8.82 7.67 -21.55
N VAL A 369 -7.75 8.18 -20.96
CA VAL A 369 -7.71 9.47 -20.26
C VAL A 369 -6.61 10.35 -20.84
N ASP A 370 -7.03 11.50 -21.38
CA ASP A 370 -6.16 12.50 -21.98
C ASP A 370 -5.88 13.68 -21.04
N THR A 371 -4.78 14.37 -21.31
CA THR A 371 -4.44 15.63 -20.64
C THR A 371 -4.98 16.83 -21.42
N ILE A 372 -5.44 17.85 -20.70
CA ILE A 372 -5.84 19.16 -21.26
C ILE A 372 -4.84 20.24 -20.82
N GLY A 373 -4.52 21.17 -21.73
CA GLY A 373 -3.49 22.20 -21.54
C GLY A 373 -3.83 23.27 -20.49
N VAL A 374 -3.68 22.95 -19.20
CA VAL A 374 -3.83 23.90 -18.08
C VAL A 374 -2.46 24.23 -17.45
N LYS A 375 -1.97 25.46 -17.58
CA LYS A 375 -0.60 25.86 -17.21
C LYS A 375 -0.28 25.72 -15.71
N SER A 376 -1.27 25.93 -14.84
CA SER A 376 -1.12 25.89 -13.37
C SER A 376 -1.19 24.49 -12.77
N VAL A 377 -1.37 23.45 -13.60
CA VAL A 377 -1.57 22.06 -13.17
C VAL A 377 -0.52 21.17 -13.82
N LYS A 378 0.34 20.58 -12.99
CA LYS A 378 1.27 19.50 -13.37
C LYS A 378 0.48 18.21 -13.61
N LYS A 379 0.85 17.47 -14.65
CA LYS A 379 0.14 16.27 -15.10
C LYS A 379 1.10 15.09 -15.21
N SER A 380 0.68 13.92 -14.74
CA SER A 380 1.49 12.71 -14.81
C SER A 380 0.58 11.50 -14.98
N TYR A 381 0.80 10.71 -16.04
CA TYR A 381 0.10 9.44 -16.19
C TYR A 381 0.55 8.46 -15.11
N ILE A 382 -0.37 7.64 -14.61
CA ILE A 382 -0.10 6.70 -13.50
C ILE A 382 -0.41 5.24 -13.86
N LEU A 383 -1.34 5.01 -14.78
CA LEU A 383 -1.75 3.68 -15.22
C LEU A 383 -1.91 3.69 -16.73
N GLY A 384 -1.35 2.68 -17.39
CA GLY A 384 -1.51 2.50 -18.83
C GLY A 384 -1.53 1.05 -19.25
N THR A 385 -1.81 0.81 -20.52
CA THR A 385 -1.84 -0.53 -21.11
C THR A 385 -0.46 -1.00 -21.55
N SER A 386 -0.39 -2.25 -22.00
CA SER A 386 0.77 -2.76 -22.73
C SER A 386 0.90 -2.07 -24.11
N PRO A 387 2.04 -2.21 -24.82
CA PRO A 387 2.16 -1.80 -26.23
C PRO A 387 1.39 -2.70 -27.21
N TYR A 388 0.63 -3.68 -26.71
CA TYR A 388 -0.21 -4.58 -27.48
C TYR A 388 -1.69 -4.38 -27.11
N ASN A 389 -2.23 -3.21 -27.48
CA ASN A 389 -3.59 -2.79 -27.15
C ASN A 389 -4.35 -2.26 -28.37
N LYS A 390 -5.66 -2.12 -28.23
CA LYS A 390 -6.54 -1.50 -29.23
C LYS A 390 -7.68 -0.72 -28.57
N VAL A 391 -7.96 0.47 -29.07
CA VAL A 391 -9.06 1.32 -28.62
C VAL A 391 -10.26 1.12 -29.54
N TYR A 392 -11.45 0.98 -28.95
CA TYR A 392 -12.71 0.88 -29.67
C TYR A 392 -13.64 2.04 -29.29
N ASN A 393 -14.07 2.80 -30.30
CA ASN A 393 -15.12 3.80 -30.12
C ASN A 393 -16.48 3.12 -29.93
N VAL A 394 -17.38 3.80 -29.23
CA VAL A 394 -18.79 3.40 -29.06
C VAL A 394 -19.73 4.18 -29.98
N PRO A 395 -20.92 3.65 -30.34
CA PRO A 395 -21.51 2.40 -29.87
C PRO A 395 -20.80 1.14 -30.38
N LYS A 396 -20.65 0.13 -29.50
CA LYS A 396 -20.09 -1.18 -29.87
C LYS A 396 -20.88 -2.31 -29.21
N LEU A 397 -21.29 -3.29 -30.01
CA LEU A 397 -21.90 -4.51 -29.48
C LEU A 397 -20.81 -5.41 -28.90
N PHE A 398 -20.96 -5.80 -27.63
CA PHE A 398 -20.12 -6.78 -26.97
C PHE A 398 -20.89 -8.07 -26.75
N SER A 399 -20.22 -9.21 -26.88
CA SER A 399 -20.85 -10.51 -26.63
C SER A 399 -19.80 -11.53 -26.18
N LEU A 400 -20.21 -12.54 -25.41
CA LEU A 400 -19.29 -13.59 -24.95
C LEU A 400 -18.74 -14.43 -26.11
N GLN A 401 -19.39 -14.43 -27.28
CA GLN A 401 -18.90 -15.08 -28.49
C GLN A 401 -17.55 -14.50 -28.95
N MET A 402 -17.25 -13.24 -28.58
CA MET A 402 -15.97 -12.59 -28.91
C MET A 402 -14.75 -13.29 -28.31
N VAL A 403 -14.92 -14.13 -27.27
CA VAL A 403 -13.83 -14.95 -26.72
C VAL A 403 -13.23 -15.88 -27.79
N GLY A 404 -14.07 -16.38 -28.70
CA GLY A 404 -13.65 -17.30 -29.76
C GLY A 404 -13.10 -16.61 -31.01
N GLU A 405 -13.06 -15.29 -31.05
CA GLU A 405 -12.58 -14.54 -32.22
C GLU A 405 -11.06 -14.67 -32.37
N GLN A 406 -10.62 -15.02 -33.58
CA GLN A 406 -9.20 -15.04 -33.91
C GLN A 406 -8.69 -13.60 -34.07
N LEU A 407 -7.83 -13.17 -33.16
CA LEU A 407 -7.23 -11.84 -33.18
C LEU A 407 -6.10 -11.77 -34.21
N ASP A 408 -6.05 -10.70 -35.03
CA ASP A 408 -4.83 -10.34 -35.78
C ASP A 408 -3.88 -9.57 -34.85
N PRO A 409 -2.72 -10.14 -34.43
CA PRO A 409 -1.81 -9.49 -33.50
C PRO A 409 -1.30 -8.14 -33.99
N ARG A 410 -1.22 -7.92 -35.32
CA ARG A 410 -0.77 -6.65 -35.91
C ARG A 410 -1.75 -5.52 -35.63
N SER A 411 -3.04 -5.84 -35.51
CA SER A 411 -4.08 -4.84 -35.23
C SER A 411 -4.06 -4.31 -33.79
N PHE A 412 -3.31 -4.95 -32.89
CA PHE A 412 -3.12 -4.55 -31.51
C PHE A 412 -1.75 -3.92 -31.24
N GLN A 413 -0.85 -3.84 -32.23
CA GLN A 413 0.41 -3.12 -32.05
C GLN A 413 0.15 -1.62 -32.04
N SER A 414 0.18 -1.01 -30.85
CA SER A 414 -0.17 0.40 -30.66
C SER A 414 0.72 1.04 -29.60
N LYS A 415 0.66 2.37 -29.50
CA LYS A 415 1.25 3.05 -28.34
C LYS A 415 0.46 2.67 -27.08
N PRO A 416 1.13 2.49 -25.93
CA PRO A 416 0.44 2.35 -24.65
C PRO A 416 -0.60 3.45 -24.47
N GLN A 417 -1.81 3.06 -24.09
CA GLN A 417 -2.90 3.99 -23.79
C GLN A 417 -2.90 4.27 -22.30
N HIS A 418 -3.35 5.46 -21.94
CA HIS A 418 -3.38 5.90 -20.55
C HIS A 418 -4.79 5.81 -19.99
N VAL A 419 -4.92 5.23 -18.79
CA VAL A 419 -6.22 5.06 -18.10
C VAL A 419 -6.27 5.85 -16.80
N GLY A 420 -5.12 6.14 -16.19
CA GLY A 420 -5.03 6.93 -14.97
C GLY A 420 -4.16 8.17 -15.15
N LEU A 421 -4.67 9.32 -14.70
CA LEU A 421 -4.00 10.62 -14.77
C LEU A 421 -3.98 11.31 -13.40
N MET A 422 -2.80 11.73 -12.95
CA MET A 422 -2.59 12.53 -11.75
C MET A 422 -2.40 14.01 -12.12
N LEU A 423 -3.09 14.88 -11.39
CA LEU A 423 -3.11 16.33 -11.58
C LEU A 423 -2.77 17.02 -10.24
N GLU A 424 -1.78 17.91 -10.25
CA GLU A 424 -1.31 18.62 -9.04
C GLU A 424 -1.08 20.10 -9.33
N GLY A 425 -1.55 20.98 -8.44
CA GLY A 425 -1.31 22.43 -8.56
C GLY A 425 -2.53 23.25 -8.19
N ASN A 426 -2.71 24.38 -8.87
CA ASN A 426 -3.82 25.29 -8.66
C ASN A 426 -4.83 25.16 -9.82
N PHE A 427 -6.07 24.87 -9.49
CA PHE A 427 -7.14 24.63 -10.46
C PHE A 427 -7.98 25.88 -10.65
N LEU A 428 -8.45 26.11 -11.88
CA LEU A 428 -9.40 27.17 -12.18
C LEU A 428 -10.80 26.72 -11.75
N SER A 429 -11.60 27.62 -11.19
CA SER A 429 -12.97 27.30 -10.86
C SER A 429 -13.80 27.09 -12.13
N VAL A 430 -14.51 25.96 -12.22
CA VAL A 430 -15.48 25.72 -13.29
C VAL A 430 -16.68 26.69 -13.21
N PHE A 431 -16.91 27.29 -12.04
CA PHE A 431 -17.96 28.30 -11.81
C PHE A 431 -17.46 29.74 -11.90
N ALA A 432 -16.21 29.98 -12.31
CA ALA A 432 -15.72 31.33 -12.55
C ALA A 432 -16.58 32.03 -13.62
N GLY A 433 -17.28 33.10 -13.24
CA GLY A 433 -18.18 33.84 -14.13
C GLY A 433 -19.51 33.12 -14.45
N ARG A 434 -19.83 32.01 -13.80
CA ARG A 434 -21.14 31.33 -13.91
C ARG A 434 -22.07 31.80 -12.79
N PRO A 435 -23.40 31.86 -13.03
CA PRO A 435 -24.36 32.09 -11.95
C PRO A 435 -24.33 30.96 -10.92
N LEU A 436 -24.72 31.26 -9.69
CA LEU A 436 -24.91 30.23 -8.67
C LEU A 436 -26.04 29.28 -9.09
N PRO A 437 -25.91 27.96 -8.83
CA PRO A 437 -27.02 27.03 -9.02
C PRO A 437 -28.25 27.44 -8.19
N ALA A 438 -29.46 27.22 -8.70
CA ALA A 438 -30.71 27.70 -8.09
C ALA A 438 -30.92 27.25 -6.63
N THR A 439 -30.38 26.11 -6.22
CA THR A 439 -30.48 25.57 -4.86
C THR A 439 -29.42 26.14 -3.89
N ILE A 440 -28.45 26.92 -4.39
CA ILE A 440 -27.39 27.53 -3.59
C ILE A 440 -27.73 29.02 -3.38
N THR A 441 -28.27 29.33 -2.19
CA THR A 441 -28.71 30.68 -1.84
C THR A 441 -27.58 31.65 -1.50
N GLN A 442 -26.45 31.14 -1.01
CA GLN A 442 -25.25 31.91 -0.69
C GLN A 442 -24.00 31.22 -1.22
N ALA A 443 -23.12 32.01 -1.84
CA ALA A 443 -21.85 31.50 -2.35
C ALA A 443 -20.98 30.96 -1.20
N TYR A 444 -20.47 29.73 -1.35
CA TYR A 444 -19.53 29.15 -0.40
C TYR A 444 -18.12 29.72 -0.56
N THR A 445 -17.76 30.15 -1.77
CA THR A 445 -16.49 30.80 -2.10
C THR A 445 -16.65 31.80 -3.25
N LEU A 446 -15.77 32.80 -3.27
CA LEU A 446 -15.59 33.74 -4.39
C LEU A 446 -14.25 33.52 -5.12
N ALA A 447 -13.49 32.47 -4.75
CA ALA A 447 -12.20 32.18 -5.34
C ALA A 447 -12.34 31.58 -6.74
N ASN A 448 -11.64 32.18 -7.72
CA ASN A 448 -11.57 31.67 -9.09
C ASN A 448 -10.40 30.71 -9.32
N ILE A 449 -9.47 30.63 -8.37
CA ILE A 449 -8.29 29.76 -8.39
C ILE A 449 -8.22 29.04 -7.05
N SER A 450 -7.96 27.74 -7.09
CA SER A 450 -7.86 26.93 -5.88
C SER A 450 -6.58 27.21 -5.09
N LYS A 451 -6.60 26.91 -3.78
CA LYS A 451 -5.37 26.55 -3.05
C LYS A 451 -4.72 25.32 -3.72
N PRO A 452 -3.43 25.03 -3.46
CA PRO A 452 -2.80 23.81 -3.99
C PRO A 452 -3.64 22.58 -3.66
N ALA A 453 -4.09 21.88 -4.71
CA ALA A 453 -4.93 20.71 -4.63
C ALA A 453 -4.31 19.57 -5.47
N LYS A 454 -4.88 18.39 -5.34
CA LYS A 454 -4.48 17.20 -6.11
C LYS A 454 -5.72 16.46 -6.56
N MET A 455 -5.70 15.86 -7.74
CA MET A 455 -6.74 14.94 -8.16
C MET A 455 -6.19 13.82 -9.03
N ILE A 456 -6.83 12.66 -8.95
CA ILE A 456 -6.59 11.55 -9.86
C ILE A 456 -7.86 11.30 -10.65
N VAL A 457 -7.73 11.10 -11.95
CA VAL A 457 -8.82 10.71 -12.84
C VAL A 457 -8.48 9.36 -13.45
N ILE A 458 -9.35 8.38 -13.24
CA ILE A 458 -9.26 7.02 -13.75
C ILE A 458 -10.48 6.76 -14.65
N GLY A 459 -10.22 6.37 -15.91
CA GLY A 459 -11.25 6.03 -16.90
C GLY A 459 -11.88 4.65 -16.69
N ASP A 460 -12.00 4.20 -15.45
CA ASP A 460 -12.65 2.95 -15.06
C ASP A 460 -13.21 3.13 -13.64
N GLY A 461 -14.51 2.93 -13.50
CA GLY A 461 -15.28 2.99 -12.25
C GLY A 461 -15.18 1.72 -11.39
N ASP A 462 -14.82 0.59 -11.98
CA ASP A 462 -14.76 -0.72 -11.34
C ASP A 462 -13.42 -1.00 -10.64
N ILE A 463 -12.37 -0.19 -10.83
CA ILE A 463 -11.05 -0.40 -10.19
C ILE A 463 -11.13 -0.56 -8.67
N PHE A 464 -12.07 0.13 -8.01
CA PHE A 464 -12.24 0.07 -6.55
C PHE A 464 -13.44 -0.77 -6.09
N LYS A 465 -14.08 -1.50 -7.01
CA LYS A 465 -15.19 -2.42 -6.72
C LYS A 465 -14.65 -3.77 -6.25
N ASN A 466 -15.02 -4.22 -5.06
CA ASN A 466 -14.78 -5.60 -4.66
C ASN A 466 -15.81 -6.57 -5.27
N GLN A 467 -15.39 -7.80 -5.52
CA GLN A 467 -16.32 -8.86 -5.89
C GLN A 467 -17.21 -9.23 -4.71
N VAL A 468 -18.41 -9.72 -5.00
CA VAL A 468 -19.39 -10.16 -3.99
C VAL A 468 -19.79 -11.59 -4.33
N SER A 469 -19.84 -12.45 -3.32
CA SER A 469 -20.31 -13.82 -3.47
C SER A 469 -21.81 -13.85 -3.73
N GLU A 470 -22.20 -14.42 -4.86
CA GLU A 470 -23.61 -14.60 -5.24
C GLU A 470 -24.36 -15.56 -4.31
N GLN A 471 -23.65 -16.48 -3.62
CA GLN A 471 -24.28 -17.49 -2.77
C GLN A 471 -24.72 -16.95 -1.40
N ASN A 472 -23.92 -16.05 -0.82
CA ASN A 472 -24.10 -15.61 0.57
C ASN A 472 -23.91 -14.09 0.76
N GLY A 473 -23.75 -13.33 -0.33
CA GLY A 473 -23.58 -11.88 -0.28
C GLY A 473 -22.30 -11.41 0.39
N THR A 474 -21.32 -12.28 0.65
CA THR A 474 -20.08 -11.89 1.32
C THR A 474 -19.14 -11.14 0.37
N PRO A 475 -18.60 -9.97 0.76
CA PRO A 475 -17.62 -9.26 -0.05
C PRO A 475 -16.26 -9.98 -0.02
N PHE A 476 -15.59 -10.04 -1.16
CA PHE A 476 -14.20 -10.48 -1.26
C PHE A 476 -13.24 -9.31 -1.03
N PRO A 477 -11.95 -9.56 -0.73
CA PRO A 477 -10.96 -8.50 -0.67
C PRO A 477 -10.88 -7.71 -1.99
N LEU A 478 -10.71 -6.40 -1.93
CA LEU A 478 -10.51 -5.54 -3.09
C LEU A 478 -9.27 -5.99 -3.87
N GLY A 479 -9.42 -6.13 -5.19
CA GLY A 479 -8.38 -6.63 -6.08
C GLY A 479 -8.22 -8.15 -6.10
N PHE A 480 -8.92 -8.90 -5.25
CA PHE A 480 -8.95 -10.36 -5.34
C PHE A 480 -9.96 -10.81 -6.38
N ASP A 481 -9.51 -11.64 -7.32
CA ASP A 481 -10.37 -12.26 -8.32
C ASP A 481 -10.69 -13.70 -7.92
N ARG A 482 -11.95 -14.01 -7.62
CA ARG A 482 -12.37 -15.32 -7.11
C ARG A 482 -12.19 -16.47 -8.10
N TYR A 483 -12.11 -16.17 -9.39
CA TYR A 483 -12.03 -17.18 -10.44
C TYR A 483 -10.60 -17.62 -10.69
N SER A 484 -9.73 -16.67 -11.05
CA SER A 484 -8.29 -16.94 -11.17
C SER A 484 -7.60 -17.12 -9.82
N GLN A 485 -8.28 -16.73 -8.73
CA GLN A 485 -7.80 -16.74 -7.34
C GLN A 485 -6.48 -15.95 -7.21
N ARG A 486 -6.36 -14.88 -8.00
CA ARG A 486 -5.22 -13.97 -8.04
C ARG A 486 -5.58 -12.66 -7.36
N THR A 487 -4.62 -12.05 -6.67
CA THR A 487 -4.78 -10.69 -6.13
C THR A 487 -4.02 -9.70 -7.02
N PHE A 488 -4.66 -8.59 -7.36
CA PHE A 488 -4.13 -7.49 -8.17
C PHE A 488 -3.83 -6.26 -7.30
N GLY A 489 -3.12 -5.28 -7.87
CA GLY A 489 -2.68 -4.07 -7.18
C GLY A 489 -3.78 -3.10 -6.73
N ASN A 490 -5.06 -3.37 -6.99
CA ASN A 490 -6.18 -2.43 -6.76
C ASN A 490 -6.27 -1.91 -5.31
N LYS A 491 -6.16 -2.80 -4.32
CA LYS A 491 -6.16 -2.41 -2.89
C LYS A 491 -4.96 -1.53 -2.54
N ALA A 492 -3.78 -1.94 -2.99
CA ALA A 492 -2.56 -1.19 -2.75
C ALA A 492 -2.58 0.19 -3.45
N LEU A 493 -3.19 0.29 -4.64
CA LEU A 493 -3.41 1.55 -5.34
C LEU A 493 -4.24 2.51 -4.48
N LEU A 494 -5.39 2.05 -3.98
CA LEU A 494 -6.27 2.86 -3.16
C LEU A 494 -5.56 3.39 -1.92
N LEU A 495 -4.86 2.51 -1.20
CA LEU A 495 -4.05 2.87 -0.04
C LEU A 495 -2.99 3.93 -0.40
N ASN A 496 -2.23 3.71 -1.48
CA ASN A 496 -1.20 4.65 -1.89
C ASN A 496 -1.77 6.03 -2.26
N ILE A 497 -2.91 6.06 -2.96
CA ILE A 497 -3.58 7.31 -3.34
C ILE A 497 -4.00 8.07 -2.09
N VAL A 498 -4.71 7.40 -1.18
CA VAL A 498 -5.17 8.01 0.08
C VAL A 498 -4.00 8.50 0.92
N ASP A 499 -2.94 7.72 1.06
CA ASP A 499 -1.74 8.11 1.79
C ASP A 499 -1.11 9.36 1.17
N TYR A 500 -0.94 9.39 -0.16
CA TYR A 500 -0.41 10.55 -0.88
C TYR A 500 -1.32 11.79 -0.83
N PHE A 501 -2.64 11.56 -0.69
CA PHE A 501 -3.68 12.59 -0.66
C PHE A 501 -3.98 13.09 0.77
N THR A 502 -3.63 12.36 1.80
CA THR A 502 -3.86 12.81 3.18
C THR A 502 -2.59 13.34 3.82
N ASP A 503 -1.42 12.95 3.31
CA ASP A 503 -0.14 13.41 3.81
C ASP A 503 0.42 14.60 3.02
N ASN A 504 0.90 15.61 3.75
CA ASN A 504 1.59 16.78 3.21
C ASN A 504 3.10 16.56 3.11
N ASP A 505 3.66 15.67 3.94
CA ASP A 505 5.10 15.47 4.02
C ASP A 505 5.61 14.44 3.01
N ASN A 506 4.73 13.89 2.17
CA ASN A 506 5.06 12.92 1.13
C ASN A 506 5.80 11.69 1.71
N LEU A 507 5.32 11.16 2.83
CA LEU A 507 5.82 9.97 3.51
C LEU A 507 5.71 8.71 2.64
N ILE A 508 4.87 8.71 1.59
CA ILE A 508 4.85 7.60 0.62
C ILE A 508 6.24 7.35 0.00
N ALA A 509 7.11 8.37 -0.06
CA ALA A 509 8.48 8.21 -0.51
C ALA A 509 9.30 7.21 0.33
N LEU A 510 8.92 6.98 1.60
CA LEU A 510 9.56 6.00 2.47
C LEU A 510 9.32 4.55 2.01
N ARG A 511 8.14 4.28 1.43
CA ARG A 511 7.78 2.96 0.87
C ARG A 511 8.59 2.60 -0.38
N ASN A 512 9.18 3.61 -1.02
CA ASN A 512 9.93 3.47 -2.26
C ASN A 512 11.38 3.01 -2.06
N LYS A 513 11.86 2.91 -0.81
CA LYS A 513 13.19 2.38 -0.49
C LYS A 513 13.20 0.88 -0.75
N GLU A 514 14.15 0.38 -1.56
CA GLU A 514 14.33 -1.06 -1.77
C GLU A 514 15.15 -1.64 -0.63
N VAL A 515 14.60 -2.64 0.08
CA VAL A 515 15.40 -3.46 1.01
C VAL A 515 15.49 -4.86 0.42
N LYS A 516 16.58 -5.16 -0.30
CA LYS A 516 16.73 -6.50 -0.90
C LYS A 516 17.07 -7.52 0.19
N ILE A 517 16.06 -8.22 0.69
CA ILE A 517 16.24 -9.33 1.61
C ILE A 517 16.69 -10.55 0.81
N ARG A 518 17.95 -10.93 0.99
CA ARG A 518 18.49 -12.16 0.40
C ARG A 518 18.00 -13.35 1.21
N LEU A 519 16.94 -13.98 0.74
CA LEU A 519 16.46 -15.24 1.30
C LEU A 519 17.50 -16.33 1.08
N LEU A 520 17.66 -17.20 2.08
CA LEU A 520 18.48 -18.40 1.92
C LEU A 520 17.70 -19.41 1.07
N ASP A 521 18.39 -20.02 0.11
CA ASP A 521 17.85 -21.08 -0.74
C ASP A 521 17.58 -22.34 0.10
N LYS A 522 16.30 -22.59 0.38
CA LYS A 522 15.86 -23.72 1.23
C LYS A 522 16.26 -25.08 0.65
N ALA A 523 16.35 -25.21 -0.68
CA ALA A 523 16.78 -26.44 -1.32
C ALA A 523 18.29 -26.66 -1.14
N LYS A 524 19.11 -25.63 -1.36
CA LYS A 524 20.55 -25.70 -1.09
C LYS A 524 20.86 -25.94 0.38
N ILE A 525 20.15 -25.30 1.31
CA ILE A 525 20.35 -25.56 2.75
C ILE A 525 20.08 -27.02 3.09
N LYS A 526 19.00 -27.60 2.55
CA LYS A 526 18.65 -28.99 2.85
C LYS A 526 19.68 -29.98 2.29
N LEU A 527 20.18 -29.72 1.08
CA LEU A 527 21.19 -30.56 0.42
C LEU A 527 22.60 -30.40 1.02
N GLU A 528 22.99 -29.17 1.38
CA GLU A 528 24.35 -28.86 1.86
C GLU A 528 24.46 -28.71 3.38
N LYS A 529 23.40 -29.05 4.15
CA LYS A 529 23.35 -28.86 5.62
C LYS A 529 24.61 -29.38 6.32
N ILE A 530 25.01 -30.61 6.00
CA ILE A 530 26.16 -31.30 6.61
C ILE A 530 27.47 -30.58 6.26
N LYS A 531 27.62 -30.13 5.02
CA LYS A 531 28.80 -29.36 4.57
C LYS A 531 28.94 -28.06 5.37
N TRP A 532 27.87 -27.29 5.50
CA TRP A 532 27.90 -26.02 6.24
C TRP A 532 28.07 -26.21 7.75
N GLN A 533 27.46 -27.25 8.34
CA GLN A 533 27.72 -27.60 9.74
C GLN A 533 29.18 -27.99 9.97
N PHE A 534 29.76 -28.81 9.09
CA PHE A 534 31.15 -29.21 9.19
C PHE A 534 32.10 -28.01 9.07
N ILE A 535 31.89 -27.13 8.08
CA ILE A 535 32.68 -25.91 7.94
C ILE A 535 32.59 -25.04 9.20
N ASN A 536 31.40 -24.79 9.71
CA ASN A 536 31.21 -23.90 10.85
C ASN A 536 31.69 -24.48 12.19
N VAL A 537 31.84 -25.79 12.32
CA VAL A 537 32.36 -26.44 13.53
C VAL A 537 33.86 -26.69 13.42
N VAL A 538 34.32 -27.25 12.29
CA VAL A 538 35.70 -27.69 12.12
C VAL A 538 36.63 -26.54 11.73
N ALA A 539 36.19 -25.57 10.92
CA ALA A 539 37.07 -24.46 10.51
C ALA A 539 37.52 -23.58 11.70
N PRO A 540 36.66 -23.21 12.67
CA PRO A 540 37.12 -22.48 13.86
C PRO A 540 38.10 -23.29 14.72
N LEU A 541 37.87 -24.59 14.87
CA LEU A 541 38.77 -25.49 15.59
C LEU A 541 40.14 -25.59 14.91
N LEU A 542 40.17 -25.73 13.58
CA LEU A 542 41.41 -25.72 12.81
C LEU A 542 42.12 -24.37 12.92
N LEU A 543 41.40 -23.26 12.87
CA LEU A 543 41.97 -21.92 13.08
C LEU A 543 42.63 -21.79 14.46
N LEU A 544 41.99 -22.29 15.51
CA LEU A 544 42.56 -22.31 16.86
C LEU A 544 43.83 -23.17 16.94
N ILE A 545 43.83 -24.34 16.30
CA ILE A 545 45.00 -25.22 16.25
C ILE A 545 46.14 -24.55 15.47
N PHE A 546 45.86 -23.97 14.31
CA PHE A 546 46.85 -23.21 13.54
C PHE A 546 47.42 -22.04 14.34
N PHE A 547 46.57 -21.31 15.07
CA PHE A 547 47.01 -20.23 15.94
C PHE A 547 47.90 -20.74 17.07
N ALA A 548 47.55 -21.87 17.70
CA ALA A 548 48.35 -22.50 18.75
C ALA A 548 49.72 -22.96 18.23
N ILE A 549 49.76 -23.60 17.05
CA ILE A 549 51.00 -24.03 16.39
C ILE A 549 51.86 -22.81 16.04
N PHE A 550 51.27 -21.80 15.39
CA PHE A 550 51.98 -20.57 15.05
C PHE A 550 52.55 -19.88 16.29
N GLN A 551 51.76 -19.76 17.36
CA GLN A 551 52.20 -19.18 18.63
C GLN A 551 53.34 -20.00 19.26
N HIS A 552 53.28 -21.34 19.19
CA HIS A 552 54.32 -22.22 19.68
C HIS A 552 55.64 -22.02 18.92
N TYR A 553 55.61 -22.03 17.58
CA TYR A 553 56.80 -21.80 16.76
C TYR A 553 57.34 -20.37 16.89
N TYR A 554 56.47 -19.38 16.97
CA TYR A 554 56.87 -17.98 17.22
C TYR A 554 57.54 -17.83 18.60
N ARG A 555 57.03 -18.49 19.66
CA ARG A 555 57.70 -18.54 20.96
C ARG A 555 59.06 -19.21 20.86
N LYS A 556 59.15 -20.34 20.17
CA LYS A 556 60.42 -21.06 20.00
C LYS A 556 61.45 -20.19 19.29
N TYR A 557 61.09 -19.52 18.19
CA TYR A 557 61.99 -18.63 17.47
C TYR A 557 62.41 -17.39 18.28
N LYS A 558 61.49 -16.81 19.06
CA LYS A 558 61.73 -15.56 19.81
C LYS A 558 62.44 -15.75 21.15
N TYR A 559 62.28 -16.91 21.80
CA TYR A 559 62.78 -17.17 23.16
C TYR A 559 63.77 -18.32 23.26
N ALA A 560 64.04 -19.10 22.19
CA ALA A 560 65.12 -20.10 22.20
C ALA A 560 66.49 -19.49 21.84
N LYS A 561 66.83 -18.35 22.46
CA LYS A 561 68.17 -17.76 22.41
C LYS A 561 68.72 -17.67 23.82
#